data_AF-A0A8J5CRI3-F1
#
_entry.id   AF-A0A8J5CRI3-F1
#
_cell.length_a   1.000
_cell.length_b   1.000
_cell.length_c   1.000
_cell.angle_alpha   90.00
_cell.angle_beta   90.00
_cell.angle_gamma   90.00
#
_symmetry.space_group_name_H-M   'P 1'
#
loop_
_entity.id
_entity.type
_entity.pdbx_description
1 polymer ?
#
loop_
_entity_poly.entity_id
_entity_poly.type
_entity_poly.pdbx_seq_one_letter_code
_entity_poly.pdbx_strand_id
1 'polypeptide(L)'
;MRLRVHPFALHYFTQPLPEDAIIVKENVSLVISRQLLSDVSTHLTSMADNAAKPVAHFTLDKVQPRVISFEEQVASIRQHLADIYERESAWREAAAVLTGIPLETGQK
;
A
#
# COMPACT_ATOMS: atom_id res chain seq x y z
N MET A 1 39.90 -12.89 -49.02
CA MET A 1 40.24 -12.07 -47.84
C MET A 1 39.12 -12.22 -46.81
N ARG A 2 39.49 -12.35 -45.54
CA ARG A 2 38.72 -12.75 -44.35
C ARG A 2 37.36 -12.06 -44.12
N LEU A 3 36.42 -12.85 -43.58
CA LEU A 3 35.48 -12.61 -42.47
C LEU A 3 35.17 -11.15 -42.07
N ARG A 4 33.87 -10.82 -41.98
CA ARG A 4 33.15 -10.76 -40.69
C ARG A 4 31.65 -10.55 -40.87
N VAL A 5 30.88 -11.57 -40.51
CA VAL A 5 29.50 -11.42 -40.05
C VAL A 5 29.47 -10.42 -38.89
N HIS A 6 28.58 -9.42 -38.95
CA HIS A 6 28.24 -8.56 -37.81
C HIS A 6 26.80 -8.89 -37.38
N PRO A 7 26.62 -9.63 -36.28
CA PRO A 7 25.32 -9.95 -35.73
C PRO A 7 24.98 -8.90 -34.66
N PHE A 8 24.55 -7.70 -35.08
CA PHE A 8 24.13 -6.66 -34.12
C PHE A 8 22.65 -6.28 -34.22
N ALA A 9 21.88 -7.00 -35.05
CA ALA A 9 20.44 -6.80 -35.22
C ALA A 9 19.60 -7.94 -34.61
N LEU A 10 20.13 -8.66 -33.61
CA LEU A 10 19.41 -9.75 -32.91
C LEU A 10 19.18 -9.48 -31.41
N HIS A 11 19.61 -8.33 -30.88
CA HIS A 11 19.46 -8.01 -29.45
C HIS A 11 18.20 -7.19 -29.10
N TYR A 12 17.31 -6.94 -30.06
CA TYR A 12 16.02 -6.27 -29.81
C TYR A 12 14.80 -7.21 -29.90
N PHE A 13 15.00 -8.53 -30.05
CA PHE A 13 13.91 -9.48 -30.30
C PHE A 13 13.56 -10.40 -29.12
N THR A 14 14.11 -10.16 -27.91
CA THR A 14 13.86 -11.04 -26.75
C THR A 14 13.58 -10.29 -25.45
N GLN A 15 13.03 -9.08 -25.50
CA GLN A 15 12.37 -8.51 -24.33
C GLN A 15 10.86 -8.60 -24.56
N PRO A 16 10.16 -9.59 -23.99
CA PRO A 16 8.73 -9.44 -23.82
C PRO A 16 8.50 -8.21 -22.94
N LEU A 17 7.94 -7.15 -23.53
CA LEU A 17 7.32 -6.11 -22.75
C LEU A 17 6.24 -6.81 -21.90
N PRO A 18 6.22 -6.62 -20.58
CA PRO A 18 5.13 -7.15 -19.75
C PRO A 18 3.88 -6.30 -19.99
N GLU A 19 3.25 -6.48 -21.16
CA GLU A 19 1.97 -5.83 -21.51
C GLU A 19 0.79 -6.45 -20.75
N ASP A 20 1.03 -7.57 -20.06
CA ASP A 20 0.03 -8.33 -19.29
C ASP A 20 0.13 -8.16 -17.77
N ALA A 21 1.09 -7.38 -17.25
CA ALA A 21 1.15 -7.10 -15.80
C ALA A 21 0.15 -6.02 -15.35
N ILE A 22 -0.48 -5.33 -16.31
CA ILE A 22 -1.46 -4.27 -16.10
C ILE A 22 -2.89 -4.80 -16.35
N ILE A 23 -3.09 -6.11 -16.22
CA ILE A 23 -4.42 -6.72 -16.33
C ILE A 23 -5.15 -6.51 -15.00
N VAL A 24 -5.69 -5.31 -14.86
CA VAL A 24 -7.07 -5.06 -14.42
C VAL A 24 -7.49 -5.86 -13.18
N LYS A 25 -6.96 -5.43 -12.02
CA LYS A 25 -7.83 -5.23 -10.86
C LYS A 25 -8.13 -3.74 -10.64
N GLU A 26 -8.09 -2.97 -11.74
CA GLU A 26 -8.26 -1.51 -11.80
C GLU A 26 -9.71 -1.05 -12.02
N ASN A 27 -10.69 -1.96 -12.13
CA ASN A 27 -12.08 -1.56 -12.40
C ASN A 27 -12.86 -1.13 -11.15
N VAL A 28 -12.19 -0.47 -10.21
CA VAL A 28 -12.85 0.33 -9.17
C VAL A 28 -12.17 1.68 -9.22
N SER A 29 -12.91 2.72 -9.62
CA SER A 29 -12.40 4.09 -9.64
C SER A 29 -11.66 4.36 -8.32
N LEU A 30 -10.43 4.88 -8.41
CA LEU A 30 -9.62 5.26 -7.26
C LEU A 30 -10.42 6.09 -6.25
N VAL A 31 -11.34 6.92 -6.76
CA VAL A 31 -12.27 7.74 -5.97
C VAL A 31 -13.22 6.86 -5.13
N ILE A 32 -13.82 5.84 -5.73
CA ILE A 32 -14.73 4.92 -5.04
C ILE A 32 -13.95 4.06 -4.03
N SER A 33 -12.76 3.58 -4.41
CA SER A 33 -11.88 2.85 -3.49
C SER A 33 -11.51 3.70 -2.28
N ARG A 34 -11.17 4.97 -2.48
CA ARG A 34 -10.82 5.90 -1.39
C ARG A 34 -12.00 6.15 -0.48
N GLN A 35 -13.20 6.36 -1.04
CA GLN A 35 -14.41 6.57 -0.25
C GLN A 35 -14.75 5.33 0.60
N LEU A 36 -14.67 4.13 0.02
CA LEU A 36 -14.87 2.87 0.74
C LEU A 36 -13.81 2.67 1.83
N LEU A 37 -12.55 2.98 1.54
CA LEU A 37 -11.48 2.82 2.52
C LEU A 37 -11.59 3.83 3.67
N SER A 38 -12.09 5.03 3.38
CA SER A 38 -12.42 6.04 4.39
C SER A 38 -13.55 5.57 5.31
N ASP A 39 -14.60 4.98 4.73
CA ASP A 39 -15.71 4.39 5.46
C ASP A 39 -15.24 3.23 6.36
N VAL A 40 -14.42 2.32 5.82
CA VAL A 40 -13.76 1.25 6.59
C VAL A 40 -12.94 1.82 7.74
N SER A 41 -12.13 2.86 7.48
CA SER A 41 -11.31 3.48 8.53
C SER A 41 -12.17 4.06 9.67
N THR A 42 -13.31 4.67 9.34
CA THR A 42 -14.26 5.25 10.31
C THR A 42 -14.95 4.18 11.13
N HIS A 43 -15.40 3.09 10.49
CA HIS A 43 -16.00 1.97 11.19
C HIS A 43 -15.00 1.28 12.10
N LEU A 44 -13.75 1.15 11.66
CA LEU A 44 -12.67 0.54 12.45
C LEU A 44 -12.44 1.29 13.77
N THR A 45 -12.48 2.62 13.76
CA THR A 45 -12.34 3.46 14.97
C THR A 45 -13.49 3.31 15.97
N SER A 46 -14.67 2.87 15.53
CA SER A 46 -15.88 2.72 16.35
C SER A 46 -16.05 1.30 16.91
N MET A 47 -15.26 0.34 16.42
CA MET A 47 -15.31 -1.06 16.85
C MET A 47 -14.50 -1.29 18.12
N ALA A 48 -14.76 -2.42 18.79
CA ALA A 48 -13.97 -2.83 19.95
C ALA A 48 -12.52 -3.16 19.54
N ASP A 49 -11.56 -2.77 20.38
CA ASP A 49 -10.12 -2.92 20.15
C ASP A 49 -9.70 -4.33 19.74
N ASN A 50 -10.34 -5.36 20.32
CA ASN A 50 -10.05 -6.77 20.03
C ASN A 50 -10.29 -7.16 18.56
N ALA A 51 -11.22 -6.48 17.89
CA ALA A 51 -11.59 -6.71 16.51
C ALA A 51 -10.97 -5.66 15.59
N ALA A 52 -10.89 -4.40 16.06
CA ALA A 52 -10.27 -3.30 15.33
C ALA A 52 -8.79 -3.59 15.00
N LYS A 53 -8.03 -4.16 15.94
CA LYS A 53 -6.61 -4.46 15.79
C LYS A 53 -6.30 -5.45 14.65
N PRO A 54 -6.86 -6.67 14.58
CA PRO A 54 -6.61 -7.59 13.47
C PRO A 54 -7.15 -7.06 12.13
N VAL A 55 -8.29 -6.34 12.14
CA VAL A 55 -8.84 -5.71 10.94
C VAL A 55 -7.92 -4.60 10.41
N ALA A 56 -7.31 -3.80 11.29
CA ALA A 56 -6.35 -2.77 10.92
C ALA A 56 -5.12 -3.39 10.25
N HIS A 57 -4.54 -4.43 10.85
CA HIS A 57 -3.40 -5.17 10.27
C HIS A 57 -3.74 -5.76 8.89
N PHE A 58 -4.90 -6.39 8.76
CA PHE A 58 -5.34 -6.95 7.49
C PHE A 58 -5.57 -5.86 6.42
N THR A 59 -6.16 -4.73 6.81
CA THR A 59 -6.41 -3.61 5.89
C THR A 59 -5.11 -2.98 5.42
N LEU A 60 -4.14 -2.80 6.32
CA LEU A 60 -2.81 -2.28 6.01
C LEU A 60 -2.04 -3.20 5.04
N ASP A 61 -2.09 -4.53 5.24
CA ASP A 61 -1.50 -5.50 4.31
C ASP A 61 -2.10 -5.41 2.90
N LYS A 62 -3.43 -5.27 2.80
CA LYS A 62 -4.14 -5.20 1.51
C LYS A 62 -3.92 -3.88 0.79
N VAL A 63 -3.75 -2.78 1.53
CA VAL A 63 -3.54 -1.46 0.95
C VAL A 63 -2.06 -1.19 0.65
N GLN A 64 -1.13 -1.95 1.22
CA GLN A 64 0.31 -1.82 1.01
C GLN A 64 0.77 -1.66 -0.46
N PRO A 65 0.28 -2.45 -1.45
CA PRO A 65 0.67 -2.25 -2.85
C PRO A 65 0.24 -0.91 -3.44
N ARG A 66 -0.70 -0.21 -2.80
CA ARG A 66 -1.26 1.09 -3.24
C ARG A 66 -1.14 2.14 -2.14
N VAL A 67 -0.19 1.98 -1.21
CA VAL A 67 -0.07 2.83 -0.01
C VAL A 67 0.03 4.32 -0.36
N ILE A 68 0.73 4.66 -1.46
CA ILE A 68 0.87 6.03 -1.97
C ILE A 68 -0.49 6.63 -2.38
N SER A 69 -1.40 5.82 -2.92
CA SER A 69 -2.73 6.28 -3.32
C SER A 69 -3.70 6.47 -2.16
N PHE A 70 -3.40 5.93 -0.98
CA PHE A 70 -4.28 5.90 0.19
C PHE A 70 -3.58 6.36 1.47
N GLU A 71 -2.57 7.23 1.35
CA GLU A 71 -1.73 7.67 2.47
C GLU A 71 -2.56 8.20 3.65
N GLU A 72 -3.58 9.00 3.37
CA GLU A 72 -4.46 9.58 4.38
C GLU A 72 -5.22 8.50 5.18
N GLN A 73 -5.81 7.52 4.49
CA GLN A 73 -6.54 6.43 5.13
C GLN A 73 -5.58 5.51 5.90
N VAL A 74 -4.40 5.25 5.35
CA VAL A 74 -3.33 4.49 6.00
C VAL A 74 -2.85 5.18 7.27
N ALA A 75 -2.67 6.50 7.23
CA ALA A 75 -2.29 7.29 8.39
C ALA A 75 -3.36 7.20 9.49
N SER A 76 -4.63 7.39 9.13
CA SER A 76 -5.75 7.27 10.08
C SER A 76 -5.81 5.90 10.75
N ILE A 77 -5.71 4.81 9.98
CA ILE A 77 -5.73 3.44 10.51
C ILE A 77 -4.52 3.19 11.41
N ARG A 78 -3.32 3.65 11.02
CA ARG A 78 -2.10 3.52 11.85
C ARG A 78 -2.19 4.32 13.14
N GLN A 79 -2.73 5.54 13.11
CA GLN A 79 -2.94 6.34 14.32
C GLN A 79 -3.87 5.62 15.31
N HIS A 80 -5.01 5.11 14.82
CA HIS A 80 -5.92 4.36 15.67
C HIS A 80 -5.30 3.07 16.20
N LEU A 81 -4.53 2.36 15.37
CA LEU A 81 -3.81 1.16 15.80
C LEU A 81 -2.78 1.47 16.90
N ALA A 82 -2.08 2.60 16.81
CA ALA A 82 -1.16 3.05 17.85
C ALA A 82 -1.89 3.36 19.17
N ASP A 83 -3.06 3.99 19.09
CA ASP A 83 -3.93 4.29 20.23
C ASP A 83 -4.47 3.02 20.92
N ILE A 84 -4.78 1.96 20.16
CA ILE A 84 -5.06 0.62 20.71
C ILE A 84 -3.84 0.07 21.47
N TYR A 85 -2.65 0.10 20.86
CA TYR A 85 -1.44 -0.38 21.52
C TYR A 85 -1.10 0.46 22.77
N GLU A 86 -1.42 1.75 22.77
CA GLU A 86 -1.27 2.63 23.93
C GLU A 86 -2.16 2.17 25.10
N ARG A 87 -3.44 1.88 24.84
CA ARG A 87 -4.37 1.33 25.85
C ARG A 87 -3.92 -0.01 26.43
N GLU A 88 -3.25 -0.82 25.62
CA GLU A 88 -2.68 -2.10 26.03
C GLU A 88 -1.32 -1.96 26.77
N SER A 89 -0.82 -0.74 26.98
CA SER A 89 0.54 -0.48 27.52
C SER A 89 1.68 -1.02 26.65
N ALA A 90 1.43 -1.24 25.37
CA ALA A 90 2.38 -1.71 24.37
C ALA A 90 3.07 -0.53 23.66
N TRP A 91 3.76 0.31 24.43
CA TRP A 91 4.33 1.59 23.98
C TRP A 91 5.32 1.45 22.82
N ARG A 92 6.08 0.34 22.80
CA ARG A 92 7.04 0.06 21.73
C ARG A 92 6.33 -0.21 20.42
N GLU A 93 5.28 -1.02 20.42
CA GLU A 93 4.46 -1.26 19.24
C GLU A 93 3.72 0.00 18.79
N ALA A 94 3.17 0.78 19.71
CA ALA A 94 2.51 2.05 19.39
C ALA A 94 3.45 3.01 18.64
N ALA A 95 4.67 3.20 19.15
CA ALA A 95 5.69 4.01 18.50
C ALA A 95 6.09 3.45 17.13
N ALA A 96 6.29 2.14 17.01
CA ALA A 96 6.63 1.50 15.74
C ALA A 96 5.55 1.72 14.68
N VAL A 97 4.27 1.64 15.04
CA VAL A 97 3.15 1.91 14.13
C VAL A 97 3.17 3.35 13.63
N LEU A 98 3.38 4.32 14.52
CA LEU A 98 3.44 5.75 14.19
C LEU A 98 4.64 6.10 13.30
N THR A 99 5.81 5.50 13.52
CA THR A 99 6.99 5.72 12.66
C THR A 99 6.79 5.25 11.22
N GLY A 100 5.82 4.36 10.98
CA GLY A 100 5.47 3.89 9.65
C GLY A 100 4.45 4.76 8.91
N ILE A 101 4.03 5.89 9.48
CA ILE A 101 3.17 6.87 8.78
C ILE A 101 4.08 7.74 7.91
N PRO A 102 3.91 7.72 6.57
CA PRO A 102 4.65 8.63 5.69
C PRO A 102 4.13 10.06 5.91
N LEU A 103 4.89 10.88 6.63
CA LEU A 103 4.52 12.27 6.93
C LEU A 103 4.89 13.26 5.81
N GLU A 104 5.67 12.85 4.79
CA GLU A 104 6.36 13.79 3.88
C GLU A 104 6.43 13.41 2.38
N THR A 105 5.69 12.43 1.87
CA THR A 105 5.83 12.00 0.45
C THR A 105 4.87 12.66 -0.55
N GLY A 106 4.27 13.81 -0.18
CA GLY A 106 3.32 14.55 -1.01
C GLY A 106 3.80 15.87 -1.64
N GLN A 107 5.10 16.20 -1.57
CA GLN A 107 5.64 17.42 -2.20
C GLN A 107 7.00 17.19 -2.88
N LYS A 108 6.97 16.74 -4.13
CA LYS A 108 7.95 17.18 -5.12
C LYS A 108 7.41 17.08 -6.54
#